data_AF-A0A2T2VVT5-F1
#
_entry.id   AF-A0A2T2VVT5-F1
#
_cell.length_a   1.000
_cell.length_b   1.000
_cell.length_c   1.000
_cell.angle_alpha   90.00
_cell.angle_beta   90.00
_cell.angle_gamma   90.00
#
_symmetry.space_group_name_H-M   'P 1'
#
loop_
_entity.id
_entity.type
_entity.pdbx_description
1 polymer ?
#
loop_
_entity_poly.entity_id
_entity_poly.type
_entity_poly.pdbx_seq_one_letter_code
_entity_poly.pdbx_strand_id
1 'polypeptide(L)' 'DKEKLKKALFSIVGLLVVLGVAYATSEGVETPMKDGEVLSAAGSRLVGTGIRMFYFLAIIAIGSMLFASVKKLIK' A
#
# COMPACT_ATOMS: atom_id res chain seq x y z
N ASP A 1 -12.41 -16.02 -21.81
CA ASP A 1 -11.26 -15.73 -20.93
C ASP A 1 -11.57 -15.69 -19.42
N LYS A 2 -12.06 -16.78 -18.82
CA LYS A 2 -12.33 -16.84 -17.36
C LYS A 2 -11.04 -16.76 -16.52
N GLU A 3 -9.95 -17.31 -17.02
CA GLU A 3 -8.61 -17.30 -16.41
C GLU A 3 -8.06 -15.89 -16.16
N LYS A 4 -8.15 -15.00 -17.17
CA LYS A 4 -7.66 -13.62 -17.06
C LYS A 4 -8.48 -12.82 -16.04
N LEU A 5 -9.80 -12.99 -16.06
CA LEU A 5 -10.70 -12.36 -15.09
C LEU A 5 -10.36 -12.78 -13.66
N LYS A 6 -10.11 -14.08 -13.44
CA LYS A 6 -9.70 -14.59 -12.13
C LYS A 6 -8.39 -13.95 -11.66
N LYS A 7 -7.37 -13.84 -12.52
CA LYS A 7 -6.09 -13.19 -12.18
C LYS A 7 -6.24 -11.70 -11.85
N ALA A 8 -7.03 -10.98 -12.63
CA ALA A 8 -7.33 -9.57 -12.37
C ALA A 8 -8.03 -9.40 -11.01
N LEU A 9 -8.99 -10.28 -10.70
CA LEU A 9 -9.71 -10.27 -9.42
C LEU A 9 -8.75 -10.49 -8.24
N PHE A 10 -7.81 -11.44 -8.33
CA PHE A 10 -6.80 -11.64 -7.31
C PHE A 10 -5.91 -10.41 -7.09
N SER A 11 -5.53 -9.71 -8.17
CA SER A 11 -4.78 -8.45 -8.08
C SER A 11 -5.56 -7.37 -7.34
N ILE A 12 -6.84 -7.19 -7.69
CA ILE A 12 -7.73 -6.20 -7.04
C ILE A 12 -7.90 -6.52 -5.56
N VAL A 13 -8.17 -7.79 -5.22
CA VAL A 13 -8.31 -8.22 -3.82
C VAL A 13 -7.01 -7.95 -3.05
N GLY A 14 -5.85 -8.29 -3.62
CA GLY A 14 -4.55 -8.00 -2.99
C GLY A 14 -4.35 -6.51 -2.74
N LEU A 15 -4.69 -5.66 -3.72
CA LEU A 15 -4.61 -4.21 -3.58
C LEU A 15 -5.52 -3.67 -2.48
N LEU A 16 -6.76 -4.17 -2.41
CA LEU A 16 -7.74 -3.78 -1.39
C LEU A 16 -7.31 -4.21 0.01
N VAL A 17 -6.67 -5.38 0.16
CA VAL A 17 -6.11 -5.83 1.44
C VAL A 17 -5.02 -4.86 1.91
N VAL A 18 -4.07 -4.51 1.05
CA VAL A 18 -3.00 -3.57 1.42
C VAL A 18 -3.56 -2.18 1.74
N LEU A 19 -4.54 -1.71 0.95
CA LEU A 19 -5.24 -0.46 1.22
C LEU A 19 -5.93 -0.48 2.59
N GLY A 20 -6.63 -1.57 2.92
CA GLY A 20 -7.29 -1.74 4.21
C GLY A 20 -6.32 -1.69 5.38
N VAL A 21 -5.18 -2.39 5.27
CA VAL A 21 -4.12 -2.37 6.30
C VAL A 21 -3.49 -0.98 6.42
N ALA A 22 -3.21 -0.32 5.30
CA ALA A 22 -2.67 1.04 5.29
C ALA A 22 -3.63 2.04 5.94
N TYR A 23 -4.92 1.94 5.66
CA TYR A 23 -5.93 2.83 6.22
C TYR A 23 -6.20 2.56 7.70
N ALA A 24 -6.22 1.28 8.09
CA ALA A 24 -6.42 0.87 9.49
C ALA A 24 -5.25 1.30 10.38
N THR A 25 -4.02 1.22 9.88
CA THR A 25 -2.86 1.71 10.62
C THR A 25 -2.79 3.23 10.65
N SER A 26 -3.29 3.92 9.62
CA SER A 26 -3.20 5.39 9.50
C SER A 26 -4.07 6.13 10.50
N GLU A 27 -3.45 7.07 11.21
CA GLU A 27 -4.11 7.99 12.13
C GLU A 27 -4.39 9.32 11.42
N GLY A 28 -5.55 9.89 11.70
CA GLY A 28 -5.93 11.22 11.24
C GLY A 28 -5.82 12.21 12.39
N VAL A 29 -4.70 12.93 12.44
CA VAL A 29 -4.55 14.09 13.34
C VAL A 29 -4.64 15.34 12.52
N GLU A 30 -5.24 16.39 13.08
CA GLU A 30 -5.20 17.72 12.47
C GLU A 30 -3.74 18.17 12.42
N THR A 31 -3.18 18.16 11.22
CA THR A 31 -1.77 18.52 11.02
C THR A 31 -1.71 19.95 10.51
N PRO A 32 -1.10 20.88 11.26
CA PRO A 32 -0.90 22.25 10.79
C PRO A 32 0.02 22.23 9.56
N MET A 33 -0.43 22.84 8.48
CA MET A 33 0.35 23.00 7.25
C MET A 33 1.25 24.24 7.35
N LYS A 34 2.27 24.28 6.49
CA LYS A 34 3.25 25.39 6.43
C LYS A 34 2.62 26.75 6.14
N ASP A 35 1.44 26.76 5.54
CA ASP A 35 0.71 27.97 5.14
C ASP A 35 -0.26 28.49 6.22
N GLY A 36 -0.25 27.89 7.41
CA GLY A 36 -1.12 28.28 8.54
C GLY A 36 -2.51 27.64 8.53
N GLU A 37 -2.89 26.96 7.44
CA GLU A 37 -4.12 26.15 7.37
C GLU A 37 -3.93 24.79 8.06
N VAL A 38 -5.00 24.26 8.68
CA VAL A 38 -4.99 22.92 9.26
C VAL A 38 -5.52 21.90 8.25
N LEU A 39 -4.75 20.84 7.99
CA LEU A 39 -5.29 19.73 7.22
C LEU A 39 -6.30 18.98 8.10
N SER A 40 -7.54 18.87 7.62
CA SER A 40 -8.57 18.09 8.31
C SER A 40 -8.05 16.69 8.64
N ALA A 41 -8.40 16.17 9.82
CA ALA A 41 -8.03 14.83 10.27
C ALA A 41 -8.30 13.74 9.20
N ALA A 42 -9.38 13.88 8.42
CA ALA A 42 -9.70 12.96 7.32
C ALA A 42 -8.71 13.06 6.15
N GLY A 43 -8.35 14.28 5.74
CA GLY A 43 -7.35 14.52 4.70
C GLY A 43 -5.97 14.02 5.11
N SER A 44 -5.56 14.31 6.34
CA SER A 44 -4.30 13.83 6.92
C SER A 44 -4.21 12.31 6.96
N ARG A 45 -5.30 11.64 7.35
CA ARG A 45 -5.39 10.18 7.36
C ARG A 45 -5.25 9.57 5.97
N LEU A 46 -5.87 10.17 4.94
CA LEU A 46 -5.77 9.69 3.56
C LEU A 46 -4.36 9.83 2.98
N VAL A 47 -3.70 10.97 3.24
CA VAL A 47 -2.31 11.17 2.85
C VAL A 47 -1.40 10.15 3.55
N GLY A 48 -1.55 9.99 4.87
CA GLY A 48 -0.84 8.97 5.64
C GLY A 48 -1.08 7.55 5.13
N THR A 49 -2.32 7.25 4.74
CA THR A 49 -2.70 5.96 4.13
C THR A 49 -1.96 5.73 2.82
N GLY A 50 -1.94 6.71 1.92
CA GLY A 50 -1.24 6.59 0.63
C GLY A 50 0.25 6.33 0.79
N ILE A 51 0.90 7.05 1.71
CA ILE A 51 2.33 6.89 2.00
C ILE A 51 2.62 5.49 2.59
N ARG A 52 1.82 5.04 3.54
CA ARG A 52 2.00 3.71 4.17
C ARG A 52 1.70 2.57 3.19
N MET A 53 0.69 2.74 2.33
CA MET A 53 0.39 1.80 1.25
C MET A 53 1.60 1.64 0.32
N PHE A 54 2.25 2.75 -0.06
CA PHE A 54 3.46 2.71 -0.86
C PHE A 54 4.57 1.90 -0.19
N TYR A 55 4.84 2.13 1.10
CA TYR A 55 5.86 1.38 1.83
C TYR A 55 5.55 -0.13 1.91
N PHE A 56 4.30 -0.51 2.17
CA PHE A 56 3.92 -1.92 2.18
C PHE A 56 4.14 -2.58 0.83
N LEU A 57 3.70 -1.94 -0.26
CA LEU A 57 3.91 -2.47 -1.62
C LEU A 57 5.39 -2.53 -1.98
N ALA A 58 6.19 -1.54 -1.60
CA ALA A 58 7.63 -1.53 -1.83
C ALA A 58 8.33 -2.70 -1.15
N ILE A 59 8.01 -2.97 0.13
CA ILE A 59 8.56 -4.11 0.88
C ILE A 59 8.15 -5.43 0.22
N ILE A 60 6.88 -5.59 -0.14
CA ILE A 60 6.37 -6.79 -0.81
C ILE A 60 7.08 -7.01 -2.15
N ALA A 61 7.27 -5.95 -2.94
CA ALA A 61 7.94 -6.01 -4.23
C ALA A 61 9.42 -6.40 -4.08
N ILE A 62 10.17 -5.71 -3.23
CA ILE A 62 11.58 -5.99 -2.97
C ILE A 62 11.74 -7.42 -2.44
N GLY A 63 10.97 -7.82 -1.44
CA GLY A 63 11.00 -9.18 -0.89
C GLY A 63 10.72 -10.25 -1.94
N SER A 64 9.72 -10.01 -2.80
CA SER A 64 9.39 -10.93 -3.90
C SER A 64 10.53 -11.05 -4.92
N MET A 65 11.17 -9.93 -5.28
CA MET A 65 12.30 -9.91 -6.21
C MET A 65 13.53 -10.61 -5.63
N LEU A 66 13.83 -10.38 -4.35
CA LEU A 66 14.94 -11.04 -3.65
C LEU A 66 14.71 -12.54 -3.55
N PHE A 67 13.51 -12.97 -3.13
CA PHE A 67 13.15 -14.38 -3.06
C PHE A 67 13.26 -15.07 -4.42
N ALA A 68 12.74 -14.45 -5.48
CA ALA A 68 12.86 -14.97 -6.84
C ALA A 68 14.32 -15.09 -7.30
N SER A 69 15.14 -14.08 -6.99
CA SER A 69 16.56 -14.05 -7.35
C SER A 69 17.36 -15.13 -6.62
N VAL A 70 17.20 -15.24 -5.29
CA VAL A 70 17.88 -16.24 -4.47
C VAL A 70 17.47 -17.66 -4.88
N LYS A 71 16.16 -17.90 -5.09
CA LYS A 71 15.67 -19.21 -5.56
C LYS A 71 16.28 -19.61 -6.91
N LYS A 72 16.55 -18.64 -7.79
CA LYS A 72 17.19 -18.87 -9.10
C LYS A 72 18.70 -19.12 -9.00
N LEU A 73 19.37 -18.65 -7.95
CA LEU A 73 20.80 -18.87 -7.69
C LEU A 73 21.08 -20.22 -7.04
N ILE A 74 20.16 -20.68 -6.18
CA ILE A 74 20.29 -21.95 -5.45
C ILE A 74 19.89 -23.15 -6.31
N LYS A 75 19.04 -22.94 -7.34
CA LYS A 75 18.61 -23.98 -8.28
C LYS A 75 19.49 -23.97 -9.53
#